data_AF-A0A9E4BT87-F1
#
_entry.id   AF-A0A9E4BT87-F1
#
_cell.length_a   1.000
_cell.length_b   1.000
_cell.length_c   1.000
_cell.angle_alpha   90.00
_cell.angle_beta   90.00
_cell.angle_gamma   90.00
#
_symmetry.space_group_name_H-M   'P 1'
#
loop_
_entity.id
_entity.type
_entity.pdbx_description
1 polymer ?
#
loop_
_entity_poly.entity_id
_entity_poly.type
_entity_poly.pdbx_seq_one_letter_code
_entity_poly.pdbx_strand_id
1 'polypeptide(L)' 'MSDVEAYIERRKKSDPEFAEGFEEGYKEFEFGVLLRQARVEAGLTQEQLARLMHSKKTAISRLENRAACKR' A
#
# COMPACT_ATOMS: atom_id res chain seq x y z
N MET A 1 10.28 -19.54 -6.23
CA MET A 1 10.25 -18.11 -6.57
C MET A 1 9.41 -17.96 -7.81
N SER A 2 8.40 -17.10 -7.79
CA SER A 2 7.59 -16.80 -8.96
C SER A 2 8.42 -16.03 -10.00
N ASP A 3 8.04 -16.11 -11.28
CA ASP A 3 8.69 -15.35 -12.35
C ASP A 3 8.69 -13.84 -12.08
N VAL A 4 7.69 -13.36 -11.34
CA VAL A 4 7.55 -11.97 -10.92
C VAL A 4 8.58 -11.58 -9.87
N GLU A 5 8.78 -12.41 -8.83
CA GLU A 5 9.79 -12.19 -7.79
C GLU A 5 11.20 -12.15 -8.39
N ALA A 6 11.51 -13.08 -9.30
CA ALA A 6 12.80 -13.13 -9.97
C ALA A 6 13.06 -11.87 -10.83
N TYR A 7 12.02 -11.35 -11.50
CA TYR A 7 12.12 -10.11 -12.27
C TYR A 7 12.39 -8.89 -11.37
N ILE A 8 11.66 -8.76 -10.26
CA ILE A 8 11.81 -7.65 -9.31
C ILE A 8 13.23 -7.65 -8.74
N GLU A 9 13.72 -8.80 -8.28
CA GLU A 9 15.08 -8.94 -7.74
C GLU A 9 16.16 -8.57 -8.75
N ARG A 10 16.01 -9.01 -10.00
CA ARG A 10 16.96 -8.64 -11.07
C ARG A 10 16.92 -7.14 -11.34
N ARG A 11 15.73 -6.54 -11.38
CA ARG A 11 15.56 -5.13 -11.73
C ARG A 11 16.03 -4.18 -10.63
N LYS A 12 15.79 -4.52 -9.36
CA LYS A 12 16.34 -3.78 -8.20
C LYS A 12 17.86 -3.71 -8.20
N LYS A 13 18.55 -4.77 -8.68
CA LYS A 13 20.02 -4.81 -8.76
C LYS A 13 20.58 -3.95 -9.89
N SER A 14 19.84 -3.80 -10.99
CA SER A 14 20.31 -3.09 -12.18
C SER A 14 19.90 -1.61 -12.21
N ASP A 15 18.85 -1.24 -11.48
CA ASP A 15 18.22 0.08 -11.54
C ASP A 15 17.98 0.60 -10.10
N PRO A 16 18.89 1.44 -9.57
CA PRO A 16 18.77 1.99 -8.22
C PRO A 16 17.55 2.90 -8.03
N GLU A 17 17.15 3.64 -9.06
CA GLU A 17 15.97 4.51 -9.04
C GLU A 17 14.70 3.67 -8.94
N PHE A 18 14.62 2.58 -9.72
CA PHE A 18 13.56 1.59 -9.56
C PHE A 18 13.56 0.96 -8.17
N ALA A 19 14.73 0.61 -7.63
CA ALA A 19 14.81 0.00 -6.30
C ALA A 19 14.25 0.91 -5.20
N GLU A 20 14.64 2.20 -5.22
CA GLU A 20 14.16 3.18 -4.25
C GLU A 20 12.64 3.40 -4.35
N GLY A 21 12.14 3.62 -5.57
CA GLY A 21 10.70 3.82 -5.81
C GLY A 21 9.86 2.57 -5.51
N PHE A 22 10.40 1.38 -5.78
CA PHE A 22 9.72 0.11 -5.50
C PHE A 22 9.58 -0.13 -3.99
N GLU A 23 10.64 0.10 -3.21
CA GLU A 23 10.59 -0.09 -1.75
C GLU A 23 9.61 0.89 -1.07
N GLU A 24 9.61 2.17 -1.47
CA GLU A 24 8.67 3.17 -0.96
C GLU A 24 7.23 2.78 -1.32
N GLY A 25 6.98 2.46 -2.60
CA GLY A 25 5.65 2.08 -3.09
C GLY A 25 5.14 0.76 -2.49
N TYR A 26 6.03 -0.20 -2.25
CA TYR A 26 5.68 -1.48 -1.63
C TYR A 26 5.25 -1.29 -0.17
N LYS A 27 5.97 -0.48 0.61
CA LYS A 27 5.60 -0.18 2.01
C LYS A 27 4.26 0.54 2.11
N GLU A 28 4.01 1.52 1.23
CA GLU A 28 2.70 2.20 1.18
C GLU A 28 1.57 1.21 0.87
N PHE A 29 1.78 0.32 -0.10
CA PHE A 29 0.82 -0.71 -0.48
C PHE A 29 0.56 -1.70 0.66
N GLU A 30 1.62 -2.23 1.27
CA GLU A 30 1.54 -3.16 2.40
C GLU A 30 0.76 -2.55 3.57
N PHE A 31 1.07 -1.30 3.93
CA PHE A 31 0.33 -0.58 4.96
C PHE A 31 -1.16 -0.44 4.62
N GLY A 32 -1.49 -0.07 3.38
CA GLY A 32 -2.87 0.06 2.93
C GLY A 32 -3.66 -1.25 3.04
N VAL A 33 -3.04 -2.37 2.67
CA VAL A 33 -3.61 -3.71 2.80
C VAL A 33 -3.82 -4.08 4.27
N LEU A 34 -2.81 -3.89 5.12
CA LEU A 34 -2.89 -4.19 6.55
C LEU A 34 -3.97 -3.35 7.24
N LEU A 35 -4.07 -2.05 6.91
CA LEU A 35 -5.09 -1.16 7.45
C LEU A 35 -6.50 -1.63 7.07
N ARG A 36 -6.70 -2.02 5.80
CA ARG A 36 -7.98 -2.56 5.32
C ARG A 36 -8.34 -3.85 6.05
N GLN A 37 -7.37 -4.75 6.25
CA GLN A 37 -7.58 -6.01 6.95
C GLN A 37 -8.01 -5.77 8.40
N ALA A 38 -7.25 -4.96 9.14
CA ALA A 38 -7.58 -4.59 10.52
C ALA A 38 -8.95 -3.91 10.63
N ARG A 39 -9.31 -3.05 9.66
CA ARG A 39 -10.63 -2.41 9.61
C ARG A 39 -11.75 -3.44 9.46
N VAL A 40 -11.59 -4.41 8.56
CA VAL A 40 -12.59 -5.46 8.32
C VAL A 40 -12.72 -6.38 9.53
N GLU A 41 -11.61 -6.76 10.15
CA GLU A 41 -11.59 -7.55 11.39
C GLU A 41 -12.28 -6.83 12.56
N ALA A 42 -12.12 -5.52 12.64
CA ALA A 42 -12.84 -4.67 13.60
C ALA A 42 -14.33 -4.45 13.25
N GLY A 43 -14.82 -4.96 12.11
CA GLY A 43 -16.21 -4.79 11.68
C GLY A 43 -16.56 -3.36 11.29
N LEU A 44 -15.57 -2.53 10.94
CA LEU A 44 -15.76 -1.10 10.66
C LEU A 44 -15.91 -0.83 9.17
N THR A 45 -16.79 0.10 8.82
CA THR A 45 -16.81 0.72 7.48
C THR A 45 -15.69 1.77 7.37
N GLN A 46 -15.27 2.09 6.15
CA GLN A 46 -14.30 3.17 5.90
C GLN A 46 -14.76 4.52 6.48
N GLU A 47 -16.08 4.75 6.51
CA GLU A 47 -16.65 5.97 7.04
C GLU A 47 -16.62 6.02 8.57
N GLN A 48 -16.86 4.89 9.24
CA GLN A 48 -16.71 4.79 10.69
C GLN A 48 -15.23 4.93 11.10
N LEU A 49 -14.30 4.27 10.39
CA LEU A 49 -12.87 4.43 10.63
C LEU A 49 -12.43 5.90 10.45
N ALA A 50 -12.91 6.57 9.39
CA ALA A 50 -12.62 7.98 9.16
C ALA A 50 -13.10 8.87 10.31
N ARG A 51 -14.30 8.60 10.87
CA ARG A 51 -14.82 9.35 12.03
C ARG A 51 -13.95 9.15 13.28
N LEU A 52 -13.51 7.92 13.54
CA LEU A 52 -12.62 7.61 14.68
C LEU A 52 -11.24 8.27 14.55
N MET A 53 -10.70 8.33 13.33
CA MET A 53 -9.39 8.92 13.05
C MET A 53 -9.45 10.44 12.80
N HIS A 54 -10.60 11.08 12.99
CA HIS A 54 -10.84 12.49 12.64
C HIS A 54 -10.36 12.85 11.22
N SER A 55 -10.57 11.93 10.28
CA SER A 55 -10.12 12.02 8.90
C SER A 55 -11.31 12.01 7.94
N LYS A 56 -11.03 12.22 6.65
CA LYS A 56 -12.05 12.14 5.60
C LYS A 56 -12.14 10.70 5.09
N LYS A 57 -13.36 10.24 4.78
CA LYS A 57 -13.59 8.94 4.12
C LYS A 57 -12.73 8.76 2.87
N THR A 58 -12.57 9.82 2.07
CA THR A 58 -11.73 9.82 0.86
C THR A 58 -10.25 9.64 1.17
N ALA A 59 -9.77 10.11 2.34
CA ALA A 59 -8.38 9.90 2.77
C ALA A 59 -8.15 8.44 3.17
N ILE A 60 -9.05 7.85 3.96
CA ILE A 60 -9.01 6.41 4.30
C ILE A 60 -9.08 5.55 3.05
N SER A 61 -10.01 5.85 2.14
CA SER A 61 -10.12 5.13 0.86
C SER A 61 -8.86 5.23 0.00
N ARG A 62 -8.14 6.36 0.04
CA ARG A 62 -6.86 6.50 -0.64
C ARG A 62 -5.79 5.65 0.04
N LEU A 63 -5.67 5.71 1.36
CA LEU A 63 -4.69 4.91 2.11
C LEU A 63 -4.88 3.41 1.87
N GLU A 64 -6.12 2.91 1.88
CA GLU A 64 -6.40 1.48 1.69
C GLU A 64 -6.20 0.98 0.24
N ASN A 65 -6.27 1.85 -0.77
CA ASN A 65 -6.30 1.45 -2.18
C ASN A 65 -5.14 2.01 -3.03
N ARG A 66 -4.25 2.83 -2.48
CA ARG A 66 -3.16 3.42 -3.24
C ARG A 66 -1.97 2.45 -3.27
N ALA A 67 -1.75 1.83 -4.43
CA ALA A 67 -0.43 1.32 -4.81
C ALA A 67 0.33 2.49 -5.46
N ALA A 68 1.29 3.08 -4.75
CA ALA A 68 2.11 4.12 -5.35
C ALA A 68 3.10 3.51 -6.33
N CYS A 69 2.70 3.42 -7.60
CA CYS A 69 3.65 3.52 -8.70
C CYS A 69 3.66 5.00 -9.10
N LYS A 70 4.59 5.78 -8.55
CA LYS A 70 4.87 7.13 -9.08
C LYS A 70 5.19 6.95 -10.58
N ARG A 71 4.48 7.68 -11.44
CA ARG A 71 4.68 7.66 -12.90
C ARG A 71 6.00 8.31 -13.26
#